data_AF-Q8YR99-F1
#
_entry.id   AF-Q8YR99-F1
#
_cell.length_a   1.000
_cell.length_b   1.000
_cell.length_c   1.000
_cell.angle_alpha   90.00
_cell.angle_beta   90.00
_cell.angle_gamma   90.00
#
_symmetry.space_group_name_H-M   'P 1'
#
loop_
_entity.id
_entity.type
_entity.pdbx_description
1 polymer ?
#
loop_
_entity_poly.entity_id
_entity_poly.type
_entity_poly.pdbx_seq_one_letter_code
_entity_poly.pdbx_strand_id
1 'polypeptide(L)'
;MMPIETTSRLAKLNIVDELVQDLRSTDPTKRHKAIWDLGQQGDSRAIQPLVNMLIDADSQQRNLILAALSEINVRSLKPINKAFAVSMQDESPQVRQNAIRDLTRVYDMMAQMSQMLAHALDDPDAEVQATARYALTQMNRMRNVDKKSLADSTLEDSR
;
A
#
# COMPACT_ATOMS: atom_id res chain seq x y z
N MET A 1 48.01 17.20 -27.06
CA MET A 1 46.55 17.00 -27.18
C MET A 1 46.22 15.69 -26.50
N MET A 2 45.69 15.72 -25.26
CA MET A 2 45.19 14.50 -24.62
C MET A 2 43.75 14.25 -25.08
N PRO A 3 43.35 13.02 -25.40
CA PRO A 3 41.95 12.73 -25.68
C PRO A 3 41.14 12.98 -24.41
N ILE A 4 40.10 13.80 -24.54
CA ILE A 4 39.09 13.95 -23.50
C ILE A 4 38.38 12.60 -23.48
N GLU A 5 38.70 11.77 -22.49
CA GLU A 5 37.87 10.63 -22.15
C GLU A 5 36.47 11.19 -21.90
N THR A 6 35.58 10.92 -22.84
CA THR A 6 34.15 11.10 -22.69
C THR A 6 33.79 10.39 -21.40
N THR A 7 33.60 11.15 -20.32
CA THR A 7 33.12 10.62 -19.06
C THR A 7 31.78 10.01 -19.39
N SER A 8 31.78 8.69 -19.51
CA SER A 8 30.61 7.86 -19.65
C SER A 8 29.60 8.40 -18.67
N ARG A 9 28.53 8.97 -19.20
CA ARG A 9 27.36 9.45 -18.49
C ARG A 9 26.95 8.29 -17.60
N LEU A 10 27.45 8.26 -16.36
CA LEU A 10 27.09 7.28 -15.35
C LEU A 10 25.59 7.40 -15.28
N ALA A 11 24.88 6.47 -15.92
CA ALA A 11 23.47 6.31 -15.71
C ALA A 11 23.36 6.20 -14.19
N LYS A 12 22.70 7.18 -13.56
CA LYS A 12 22.32 7.03 -12.15
C LYS A 12 21.45 5.79 -12.13
N LEU A 13 22.07 4.66 -11.84
CA LEU A 13 21.41 3.39 -11.71
C LEU A 13 20.37 3.60 -10.63
N ASN A 14 19.12 3.47 -11.04
CA ASN A 14 18.02 3.61 -10.12
C ASN A 14 17.98 2.34 -9.30
N ILE A 15 18.27 2.44 -8.00
CA ILE A 15 18.35 1.29 -7.10
C ILE A 15 17.10 0.42 -7.16
N VAL A 16 15.91 1.01 -7.37
CA VAL A 16 14.66 0.26 -7.52
C VAL A 16 14.66 -0.58 -8.78
N ASP A 17 15.17 -0.06 -9.89
CA ASP A 17 15.21 -0.78 -11.17
C ASP A 17 16.21 -1.95 -11.10
N GLU A 18 17.34 -1.78 -10.40
CA GLU A 18 18.29 -2.88 -10.13
C GLU A 18 17.67 -3.96 -9.25
N LEU A 19 17.01 -3.57 -8.16
CA LEU A 19 16.34 -4.50 -7.27
C LEU A 19 15.20 -5.25 -7.98
N VAL A 20 14.47 -4.60 -8.89
CA VAL A 20 13.48 -5.25 -9.75
C VAL A 20 14.11 -6.28 -10.69
N GLN A 21 15.31 -6.03 -11.21
CA GLN A 21 16.05 -7.03 -11.98
C GLN A 21 16.46 -8.23 -11.09
N ASP A 22 16.87 -7.95 -9.86
CA ASP A 22 17.29 -8.98 -8.91
C ASP A 22 16.17 -9.93 -8.47
N LEU A 23 14.89 -9.54 -8.61
CA LEU A 23 13.76 -10.46 -8.44
C LEU A 23 13.83 -11.67 -9.40
N ARG A 24 14.50 -11.54 -10.54
CA ARG A 24 14.69 -12.60 -11.54
C ARG A 24 15.99 -13.40 -11.36
N SER A 25 16.76 -13.11 -10.31
CA SER A 25 18.01 -13.81 -10.03
C SER A 25 17.78 -15.32 -9.85
N THR A 26 18.70 -16.16 -10.31
CA THR A 26 18.66 -17.60 -10.01
C THR A 26 19.06 -17.91 -8.56
N ASP A 27 19.85 -17.03 -7.93
CA ASP A 27 20.20 -17.10 -6.51
C ASP A 27 19.00 -16.70 -5.63
N PRO A 28 18.43 -17.63 -4.83
CA PRO A 28 17.32 -17.35 -3.91
C PRO A 28 17.65 -16.29 -2.86
N THR A 29 18.90 -16.24 -2.38
CA THR A 29 19.33 -15.27 -1.36
C THR A 29 19.24 -13.86 -1.91
N LYS A 30 19.71 -13.68 -3.15
CA LYS A 30 19.62 -12.41 -3.87
C LYS A 30 18.18 -12.00 -4.14
N ARG A 31 17.31 -12.94 -4.54
CA ARG A 31 15.87 -12.66 -4.71
C ARG A 31 15.20 -12.23 -3.41
N HIS A 32 15.44 -12.93 -2.30
CA HIS A 32 14.87 -12.57 -1.00
C HIS A 32 15.32 -11.20 -0.53
N LYS A 33 16.62 -10.90 -0.69
CA LYS A 33 17.17 -9.58 -0.39
C LYS A 33 16.51 -8.50 -1.24
N ALA A 34 16.30 -8.76 -2.54
CA ALA A 34 15.63 -7.82 -3.43
C ALA A 34 14.18 -7.54 -3.00
N ILE A 35 13.39 -8.57 -2.65
CA ILE A 35 12.02 -8.38 -2.14
C ILE A 35 12.01 -7.50 -0.89
N TRP A 36 12.89 -7.79 0.07
CA TRP A 36 12.99 -7.02 1.32
C TRP A 36 13.43 -5.57 1.04
N ASP A 37 14.49 -5.37 0.26
CA ASP A 37 15.02 -4.04 -0.07
C ASP A 37 13.97 -3.19 -0.79
N LEU A 38 13.19 -3.77 -1.72
CA LEU A 38 12.09 -3.07 -2.41
C LEU A 38 11.01 -2.58 -1.43
N GLY A 39 10.65 -3.42 -0.45
CA GLY A 39 9.75 -3.02 0.65
C GLY A 39 10.28 -1.82 1.42
N GLN A 40 11.59 -1.84 1.74
CA GLN A 40 12.25 -0.77 2.49
C GLN A 40 12.42 0.52 1.70
N GLN A 41 12.61 0.44 0.39
CA GLN A 41 12.59 1.62 -0.48
C GLN A 41 11.20 2.26 -0.50
N GLY A 42 10.13 1.44 -0.47
CA GLY A 42 8.75 1.94 -0.45
C GLY A 42 8.33 2.61 -1.77
N ASP A 43 9.05 2.35 -2.86
CA ASP A 43 8.75 2.91 -4.17
C ASP A 43 7.62 2.11 -4.84
N SER A 44 6.53 2.78 -5.19
CA SER A 44 5.34 2.15 -5.78
C SER A 44 5.61 1.48 -7.13
N ARG A 45 6.71 1.84 -7.83
CA ARG A 45 7.14 1.17 -9.06
C ARG A 45 7.47 -0.31 -8.85
N ALA A 46 7.74 -0.72 -7.61
CA ALA A 46 8.00 -2.11 -7.24
C ALA A 46 6.73 -2.97 -7.13
N ILE A 47 5.54 -2.37 -7.05
CA ILE A 47 4.28 -3.11 -6.83
C ILE A 47 4.03 -4.12 -7.95
N GLN A 48 4.03 -3.71 -9.21
CA GLN A 48 3.71 -4.62 -10.31
C GLN A 48 4.76 -5.74 -10.48
N PRO A 49 6.08 -5.48 -10.40
CA PRO A 49 7.08 -6.54 -10.37
C PRO A 49 6.89 -7.57 -9.25
N LEU A 50 6.60 -7.10 -8.02
CA LEU A 50 6.34 -7.97 -6.88
C LEU A 50 5.06 -8.79 -7.06
N VAL A 51 3.97 -8.18 -7.55
CA VAL A 51 2.72 -8.89 -7.87
C VAL A 51 2.94 -9.97 -8.93
N ASN A 52 3.71 -9.67 -9.98
CA ASN A 52 4.02 -10.66 -11.01
C ASN A 52 4.82 -11.84 -10.44
N MET A 53 5.72 -11.58 -9.48
CA MET A 53 6.51 -12.63 -8.82
C MET A 53 5.67 -13.57 -7.96
N LEU A 54 4.50 -13.14 -7.44
CA LEU A 54 3.64 -13.99 -6.61
C LEU A 54 3.20 -15.28 -7.32
N ILE A 55 3.11 -15.26 -8.66
CA ILE A 55 2.58 -16.37 -9.46
C ILE A 55 3.45 -17.63 -9.32
N ASP A 56 4.77 -17.46 -9.40
CA ASP A 56 5.74 -18.57 -9.40
C ASP A 56 6.52 -18.69 -8.07
N ALA A 57 6.19 -17.84 -7.09
CA ALA A 57 6.88 -17.78 -5.79
C ALA A 57 6.57 -18.98 -4.90
N ASP A 58 7.59 -19.47 -4.17
CA ASP A 58 7.39 -20.42 -3.08
C ASP A 58 6.70 -19.78 -1.86
N SER A 59 6.34 -20.57 -0.84
CA SER A 59 5.59 -20.05 0.32
C SER A 59 6.35 -18.99 1.10
N GLN A 60 7.68 -19.09 1.22
CA GLN A 60 8.50 -18.10 1.91
C GLN A 60 8.56 -16.80 1.11
N GLN A 61 8.73 -16.90 -0.21
CA GLN A 61 8.71 -15.75 -1.11
C GLN A 61 7.36 -15.06 -1.11
N ARG A 62 6.24 -15.79 -1.16
CA ARG A 62 4.89 -15.20 -1.08
C ARG A 62 4.70 -14.38 0.21
N ASN A 63 5.17 -14.91 1.35
CA ASN A 63 5.13 -14.18 2.61
C ASN A 63 5.97 -12.89 2.56
N LEU A 64 7.20 -12.96 2.04
CA LEU A 64 8.07 -11.79 1.90
C LEU A 64 7.50 -10.74 0.94
N ILE A 65 6.91 -11.18 -0.18
CA ILE A 65 6.31 -10.30 -1.18
C ILE A 65 5.11 -9.57 -0.57
N LEU A 66 4.23 -10.27 0.15
CA LEU A 66 3.09 -9.64 0.82
C LEU A 66 3.54 -8.61 1.86
N ALA A 67 4.60 -8.90 2.63
CA ALA A 67 5.19 -7.95 3.57
C ALA A 67 5.74 -6.70 2.86
N ALA A 68 6.50 -6.89 1.77
CA ALA A 68 7.05 -5.78 0.98
C ALA A 68 5.94 -4.90 0.36
N LEU A 69 4.89 -5.51 -0.20
CA LEU A 69 3.74 -4.80 -0.75
C LEU A 69 3.01 -3.98 0.32
N SER A 70 2.84 -4.54 1.52
CA SER A 70 2.25 -3.82 2.66
C SER A 70 3.09 -2.60 3.05
N GLU A 71 4.42 -2.76 3.18
CA GLU A 71 5.33 -1.66 3.52
C GLU A 71 5.31 -0.54 2.46
N ILE A 72 5.35 -0.91 1.17
CA ILE A 72 5.25 0.06 0.07
C ILE A 72 3.92 0.83 0.16
N ASN A 73 2.82 0.12 0.41
CA ASN A 73 1.50 0.74 0.52
C ASN A 73 1.42 1.71 1.71
N VAL A 74 1.87 1.28 2.91
CA VAL A 74 1.88 2.14 4.11
C VAL A 74 2.70 3.41 3.89
N ARG A 75 3.86 3.30 3.24
CA ARG A 75 4.72 4.45 2.93
C ARG A 75 4.10 5.38 1.90
N SER A 76 3.38 4.82 0.92
CA SER A 76 2.67 5.59 -0.11
C SER A 76 1.45 6.33 0.44
N LEU A 77 0.75 5.75 1.42
CA LEU A 77 -0.48 6.34 1.98
C LEU A 77 -0.23 7.59 2.83
N LYS A 78 0.92 7.70 3.52
CA LYS A 78 1.24 8.88 4.36
C LYS A 78 1.19 10.21 3.60
N PRO A 79 1.92 10.41 2.49
CA PRO A 79 1.84 11.66 1.73
C PRO A 79 0.46 11.87 1.08
N ILE A 80 -0.23 10.80 0.66
CA ILE A 80 -1.59 10.89 0.10
C ILE A 80 -2.57 11.41 1.14
N ASN A 81 -2.56 10.85 2.36
CA ASN A 81 -3.40 11.31 3.46
C ASN A 81 -3.14 12.78 3.80
N LYS A 82 -1.87 13.21 3.78
CA LYS A 82 -1.51 14.62 3.97
C LYS A 82 -2.07 15.51 2.86
N ALA A 83 -1.98 15.07 1.61
CA ALA A 83 -2.53 15.81 0.47
C ALA A 83 -4.06 15.98 0.61
N PHE A 84 -4.80 14.93 0.94
CA PHE A 84 -6.24 15.03 1.20
C PHE A 84 -6.57 15.97 2.37
N ALA A 85 -5.82 15.90 3.48
CA ALA A 85 -6.03 16.79 4.62
C ALA A 85 -5.84 18.27 4.23
N VAL A 86 -4.85 18.58 3.39
CA VAL A 86 -4.64 19.93 2.85
C VAL A 86 -5.77 20.32 1.90
N SER A 87 -6.15 19.46 0.96
CA SER A 87 -7.21 19.75 -0.02
C SER A 87 -8.59 19.95 0.60
N MET A 88 -8.84 19.39 1.79
CA MET A 88 -10.06 19.63 2.56
C MET A 88 -10.16 21.06 3.13
N GLN A 89 -9.03 21.75 3.25
CA GLN A 89 -8.95 23.13 3.78
C GLN A 89 -8.64 24.14 2.68
N ASP A 90 -8.65 23.72 1.42
CA ASP A 90 -8.37 24.58 0.27
C ASP A 90 -9.40 25.71 0.15
N GLU A 91 -8.97 26.90 -0.27
CA GLU A 91 -9.85 28.07 -0.45
C GLU A 91 -10.94 27.79 -1.49
N SER A 92 -10.62 27.04 -2.55
CA SER A 92 -11.53 26.69 -3.63
C SER A 92 -12.55 25.64 -3.18
N PRO A 93 -13.87 25.94 -3.22
CA PRO A 93 -14.90 24.94 -2.94
C PRO A 93 -14.81 23.72 -3.85
N GLN A 94 -14.34 23.89 -5.09
CA GLN A 94 -14.19 22.80 -6.05
C GLN A 94 -13.12 21.79 -5.62
N VAL A 95 -12.00 22.27 -5.05
CA VAL A 95 -10.92 21.42 -4.56
C VAL A 95 -11.39 20.62 -3.35
N ARG A 96 -12.08 21.26 -2.39
CA ARG A 96 -12.67 20.57 -1.24
C ARG A 96 -13.67 19.50 -1.66
N GLN A 97 -14.57 19.80 -2.60
CA GLN A 97 -15.53 18.83 -3.14
C GLN A 97 -14.84 17.64 -3.83
N ASN A 98 -13.75 17.89 -4.57
CA ASN A 98 -12.98 16.82 -5.19
C ASN A 98 -12.31 15.93 -4.13
N ALA A 99 -11.71 16.51 -3.11
CA ALA A 99 -11.10 15.76 -2.01
C ALA A 99 -12.12 14.83 -1.32
N ILE A 100 -13.33 15.31 -1.04
CA ILE A 100 -14.42 14.49 -0.46
C ILE A 100 -14.80 13.34 -1.39
N ARG A 101 -15.00 13.62 -2.69
CA ARG A 101 -15.39 12.59 -3.67
C ARG A 101 -14.32 11.52 -3.82
N ASP A 102 -13.05 11.91 -3.87
CA ASP A 102 -11.95 10.97 -4.07
C ASP A 102 -11.67 10.14 -2.79
N LEU A 103 -11.86 10.69 -1.59
CA LEU A 103 -11.86 9.88 -0.36
C LEU A 103 -12.99 8.84 -0.34
N THR A 104 -14.14 9.14 -0.92
CA THR A 104 -15.24 8.16 -1.04
C THR A 104 -14.82 6.97 -1.90
N ARG A 105 -14.06 7.20 -2.99
CA ARG A 105 -13.50 6.11 -3.80
C ARG A 105 -12.51 5.24 -3.02
N VAL A 106 -11.68 5.86 -2.16
CA VAL A 106 -10.79 5.10 -1.26
C VAL A 106 -11.60 4.23 -0.31
N TYR A 107 -12.72 4.72 0.21
CA TYR A 107 -13.63 3.93 1.05
C TYR A 107 -14.24 2.74 0.30
N ASP A 108 -14.62 2.91 -0.97
CA ASP A 108 -15.14 1.81 -1.80
C ASP A 108 -14.10 0.69 -1.98
N MET A 109 -12.83 1.05 -2.17
CA MET A 109 -11.72 0.07 -2.20
C MET A 109 -11.58 -0.66 -0.87
N MET A 110 -11.74 0.02 0.27
CA MET A 110 -11.73 -0.62 1.59
C MET A 110 -12.88 -1.61 1.76
N ALA A 111 -14.07 -1.31 1.20
CA ALA A 111 -15.20 -2.24 1.23
C ALA A 111 -14.89 -3.54 0.46
N GLN A 112 -14.20 -3.46 -0.68
CA GLN A 112 -13.73 -4.64 -1.41
C GLN A 112 -12.73 -5.47 -0.59
N MET A 113 -11.81 -4.81 0.13
CA MET A 113 -10.88 -5.52 1.04
C MET A 113 -11.61 -6.21 2.19
N SER A 114 -12.64 -5.57 2.78
CA SER A 114 -13.48 -6.23 3.78
C SER A 114 -14.18 -7.47 3.22
N GLN A 115 -14.62 -7.44 1.97
CA GLN A 115 -15.24 -8.61 1.34
C GLN A 115 -14.24 -9.76 1.16
N MET A 116 -12.99 -9.47 0.76
CA MET A 116 -11.94 -10.49 0.69
C MET A 116 -11.65 -11.13 2.06
N LEU A 117 -11.61 -10.33 3.13
CA LEU A 117 -11.47 -10.85 4.50
C LEU A 117 -12.69 -11.65 4.95
N ALA A 118 -13.91 -11.26 4.52
CA ALA A 118 -15.12 -12.03 4.81
C ALA A 118 -15.06 -13.43 4.19
N HIS A 119 -14.54 -13.56 2.97
CA HIS A 119 -14.34 -14.88 2.36
C HIS A 119 -13.33 -15.75 3.13
N ALA A 120 -12.32 -15.15 3.76
CA ALA A 120 -11.37 -15.89 4.60
C ALA A 120 -11.98 -16.44 5.90
N LEU A 121 -13.24 -16.11 6.23
CA LEU A 121 -13.96 -16.73 7.34
C LEU A 121 -14.41 -18.16 7.03
N ASP A 122 -14.51 -18.50 5.74
CA ASP A 122 -14.89 -19.83 5.26
C ASP A 122 -13.65 -20.70 4.93
N ASP A 123 -12.44 -20.21 5.25
CA ASP A 123 -11.20 -20.96 5.02
C ASP A 123 -11.20 -22.28 5.80
N PRO A 124 -10.71 -23.40 5.23
CA PRO A 124 -10.65 -24.68 5.95
C PRO A 124 -9.73 -24.65 7.17
N ASP A 125 -8.75 -23.73 7.22
CA ASP A 125 -7.82 -23.62 8.34
C ASP A 125 -8.37 -22.69 9.45
N ALA A 126 -8.44 -23.21 10.66
CA ALA A 126 -9.00 -22.50 11.81
C ALA A 126 -8.19 -21.25 12.22
N GLU A 127 -6.87 -21.25 12.01
CA GLU A 127 -6.01 -20.10 12.30
C GLU A 127 -6.23 -18.98 11.27
N VAL A 128 -6.43 -19.34 9.99
CA VAL A 128 -6.79 -18.37 8.94
C VAL A 128 -8.14 -17.74 9.26
N GLN A 129 -9.15 -18.53 9.63
CA GLN A 129 -10.44 -17.99 10.04
C GLN A 129 -10.33 -17.06 11.26
N ALA A 130 -9.54 -17.44 12.27
CA ALA A 130 -9.33 -16.62 13.46
C ALA A 130 -8.66 -15.29 13.11
N THR A 131 -7.68 -15.31 12.20
CA THR A 131 -7.00 -14.13 11.68
C THR A 131 -7.97 -13.22 10.91
N ALA A 132 -8.83 -13.80 10.08
CA ALA A 132 -9.87 -13.06 9.35
C ALA A 132 -10.88 -12.40 10.31
N ARG A 133 -11.36 -13.12 11.33
CA ARG A 133 -12.23 -12.58 12.39
C ARG A 133 -11.58 -11.41 13.12
N TYR A 134 -10.30 -11.54 13.47
CA TYR A 134 -9.55 -10.48 14.11
C TYR A 134 -9.46 -9.23 13.22
N ALA A 135 -9.06 -9.39 11.95
CA ALA A 135 -8.90 -8.30 11.00
C ALA A 135 -10.23 -7.54 10.77
N LEU A 136 -11.32 -8.26 10.52
CA LEU A 136 -12.66 -7.67 10.36
C LEU A 136 -13.13 -6.91 11.60
N THR A 137 -12.83 -7.44 12.80
CA THR A 137 -13.14 -6.75 14.05
C THR A 137 -12.41 -5.41 14.15
N GLN A 138 -11.13 -5.35 13.78
CA GLN A 138 -10.38 -4.09 13.77
C GLN A 138 -10.94 -3.10 12.74
N MET A 139 -11.29 -3.55 11.53
CA MET A 139 -11.90 -2.68 10.52
C MET A 139 -13.25 -2.11 10.97
N ASN A 140 -14.10 -2.95 11.58
CA ASN A 140 -15.41 -2.51 12.09
C ASN A 140 -15.29 -1.51 13.24
N ARG A 141 -14.27 -1.67 14.11
CA ARG A 141 -13.98 -0.71 15.17
C ARG A 141 -13.66 0.67 14.60
N MET A 142 -12.81 0.74 13.58
CA MET A 142 -12.48 2.02 12.91
C MET A 142 -13.74 2.70 12.34
N ARG A 143 -14.58 1.94 11.61
CA ARG A 143 -15.83 2.47 11.03
C ARG A 143 -16.83 2.98 12.08
N ASN A 144 -16.88 2.37 13.26
CA ASN A 144 -17.79 2.80 14.33
C ASN A 144 -17.34 4.08 15.04
N VAL A 145 -16.03 4.35 15.08
CA VAL A 145 -15.50 5.63 15.59
C VAL A 145 -15.99 6.78 14.71
N ASP A 146 -15.97 6.61 13.39
CA ASP A 146 -16.43 7.63 12.43
C ASP A 146 -17.93 7.95 12.61
N LYS A 147 -18.77 6.92 12.80
CA LYS A 147 -20.22 7.10 13.01
C LYS A 147 -20.55 7.87 14.29
N LYS A 148 -19.81 7.61 15.38
CA LYS A 148 -20.01 8.33 16.64
C LYS A 148 -19.66 9.81 16.49
N SER A 149 -18.57 10.12 15.79
CA SER A 149 -18.16 11.51 15.51
C SER A 149 -19.23 12.30 14.74
N LEU A 150 -19.94 11.66 13.81
CA LEU A 150 -21.01 12.30 13.03
C LEU A 150 -22.31 12.51 13.84
N ALA A 151 -22.61 11.59 14.76
CA ALA A 151 -23.77 11.73 15.64
C ALA A 151 -23.56 12.86 16.67
N ASP A 152 -22.35 13.03 17.18
CA ASP A 152 -22.02 14.10 18.13
C ASP A 152 -22.04 15.49 17.45
N SER A 153 -21.58 15.61 16.20
CA SER A 153 -21.57 16.90 15.48
C SER A 153 -22.97 17.41 15.10
N THR A 154 -23.92 16.51 14.83
CA THR A 154 -25.31 16.91 14.48
C THR A 154 -26.13 17.39 15.68
N LEU A 155 -25.72 17.03 16.90
CA LEU A 155 -26.35 17.48 18.14
C LEU A 155 -25.86 18.87 18.59
N GLU A 156 -24.64 19.29 18.20
CA GLU A 156 -24.10 20.62 18.52
C GLU A 156 -24.67 21.74 17.63
N ASP A 157 -24.92 21.48 16.35
CA ASP A 157 -25.52 22.46 15.41
C ASP A 157 -27.02 22.75 15.68
N SER A 158 -27.63 22.04 16.65
CA SER A 158 -29.06 22.15 16.98
C SER A 158 -29.36 23.02 18.23
N ARG A 159 -28.38 23.76 18.76
CA ARG A 159 -28.50 24.66 19.93
C ARG A 159 -28.14 26.10 19.58
#